data_AF-A0A8J5WIY6-F1
#
_entry.id   AF-A0A8J5WIY6-F1
#
_cell.length_a   1.000
_cell.length_b   1.000
_cell.length_c   1.000
_cell.angle_alpha   90.00
_cell.angle_beta   90.00
_cell.angle_gamma   90.00
#
_symmetry.space_group_name_H-M   'P 1'
#
loop_
_entity.id
_entity.type
_entity.pdbx_description
1 polymer ?
#
loop_
_entity_poly.entity_id
_entity_poly.type
_entity_poly.pdbx_seq_one_letter_code
_entity_poly.pdbx_strand_id
1 'polypeptide(L)'
;MDSTTLGLLAHGGLRRAVATPCVMKQIHARRRRCSMVRAVMARPPHEAPAKETPAAATAATAMMTPAPVTVYRDNWFDKLAIGYLSRNLQEASGLKNEKDGYEGLIDATLAISRIFSLDKQCEIVTHALERALPSYILTLVKVMMPPSRFSREYFAAFTTILFPWLVGPCEVMESEVDGLKEKNVVYIPKCRFLESTNCVGMCTNLCKIPCQKFIQDSLGMKVYMSPNFEDMSCEMIFGQQPPEDDPALKQPCFQTKCIAKQNHGVNCSI
;
A
#
# COMPACT_ATOMS: atom_id res chain seq x y z
N MET A 1 37.68 -15.27 77.49
CA MET A 1 36.92 -14.10 77.96
C MET A 1 36.13 -13.60 76.76
N ASP A 2 34.86 -13.99 76.79
CA ASP A 2 33.63 -13.43 76.20
C ASP A 2 33.57 -12.74 74.82
N SER A 3 32.39 -13.00 74.22
CA SER A 3 31.60 -12.14 73.32
C SER A 3 31.91 -12.22 71.81
N THR A 4 30.96 -12.25 70.85
CA THR A 4 29.48 -12.27 70.80
C THR A 4 29.07 -12.53 69.33
N THR A 5 28.12 -13.45 69.13
CA THR A 5 27.01 -13.55 68.15
C THR A 5 27.13 -13.09 66.68
N LEU A 6 26.82 -14.01 65.74
CA LEU A 6 25.81 -13.97 64.64
C LEU A 6 26.11 -15.19 63.72
N GLY A 7 25.20 -16.01 63.18
CA GLY A 7 23.77 -15.91 62.94
C GLY A 7 23.49 -16.60 61.59
N LEU A 8 22.83 -17.76 61.66
CA LEU A 8 22.11 -18.54 60.63
C LEU A 8 22.84 -19.41 59.58
N LEU A 9 22.31 -20.64 59.52
CA LEU A 9 22.80 -21.88 58.94
C LEU A 9 22.21 -22.17 57.55
N ALA A 10 23.00 -22.94 56.80
CA ALA A 10 22.71 -23.56 55.52
C ALA A 10 21.94 -24.89 55.63
N HIS A 11 21.73 -25.49 54.44
CA HIS A 11 21.28 -26.86 54.12
C HIS A 11 19.76 -27.02 53.96
N GLY A 12 19.24 -27.60 52.89
CA GLY A 12 19.79 -28.60 51.97
C GLY A 12 18.74 -29.72 51.90
N GLY A 13 17.88 -29.69 50.87
CA GLY A 13 16.68 -30.53 50.79
C GLY A 13 16.63 -31.36 49.51
N LEU A 14 17.00 -32.64 49.66
CA LEU A 14 16.92 -33.74 48.71
C LEU A 14 15.48 -33.94 48.19
N ARG A 15 15.26 -34.02 46.87
CA ARG A 15 13.97 -34.51 46.30
C ARG A 15 14.21 -35.64 45.31
N ARG A 16 13.53 -36.75 45.61
CA ARG A 16 13.58 -38.09 45.04
C ARG A 16 12.55 -38.19 43.91
N ALA A 17 12.93 -38.83 42.81
CA ALA A 17 12.05 -39.15 41.68
C ALA A 17 11.04 -40.24 42.03
N VAL A 18 9.78 -40.07 41.60
CA VAL A 18 8.76 -41.13 41.54
C VAL A 18 7.94 -40.93 40.27
N ALA A 19 7.90 -41.96 39.42
CA ALA A 19 7.12 -42.04 38.19
C ALA A 19 5.68 -42.48 38.48
N THR A 20 4.71 -42.03 37.66
CA THR A 20 3.35 -42.61 37.53
C THR A 20 2.66 -42.04 36.27
N PRO A 21 1.59 -42.67 35.73
CA PRO A 21 1.57 -43.06 34.31
C PRO A 21 0.64 -42.21 33.43
N CYS A 22 0.91 -42.29 32.12
CA CYS A 22 0.12 -41.72 31.03
C CYS A 22 -1.28 -42.37 30.95
N VAL A 23 -2.33 -41.54 31.06
CA VAL A 23 -3.72 -41.94 30.78
C VAL A 23 -4.23 -41.10 29.61
N MET A 24 -4.38 -41.75 28.45
CA MET A 24 -5.05 -41.22 27.26
C MET A 24 -6.54 -40.95 27.57
N LYS A 25 -6.95 -39.68 27.50
CA LYS A 25 -8.38 -39.31 27.43
C LYS A 25 -8.79 -39.16 25.97
N GLN A 26 -9.59 -40.11 25.50
CA GLN A 26 -10.38 -39.98 24.28
C GLN A 26 -11.42 -38.87 24.47
N ILE A 27 -11.43 -37.88 23.57
CA ILE A 27 -12.50 -36.89 23.46
C ILE A 27 -13.18 -37.10 22.12
N HIS A 28 -14.46 -37.47 22.18
CA HIS A 28 -15.33 -37.66 21.03
C HIS A 28 -15.66 -36.32 20.36
N ALA A 29 -15.14 -36.11 19.13
CA ALA A 29 -15.54 -35.00 18.28
C ALA A 29 -16.82 -35.36 17.50
N ARG A 30 -17.94 -34.78 17.94
CA ARG A 30 -19.26 -34.90 17.34
C ARG A 30 -19.32 -34.06 16.06
N ARG A 31 -19.56 -34.71 14.92
CA ARG A 31 -19.94 -34.10 13.63
C ARG A 31 -20.98 -32.98 13.82
N ARG A 32 -20.63 -31.75 13.44
CA ARG A 32 -21.60 -30.76 12.97
C ARG A 32 -21.14 -30.16 11.65
N ARG A 33 -21.99 -30.42 10.66
CA ARG A 33 -21.99 -29.98 9.27
C ARG A 33 -22.19 -28.45 9.27
N CYS A 34 -21.30 -27.69 8.63
CA CYS A 34 -21.55 -26.28 8.33
C CYS A 34 -21.25 -26.00 6.87
N SER A 35 -22.15 -25.21 6.29
CA SER A 35 -22.42 -25.03 4.87
C SER A 35 -21.27 -24.36 4.12
N MET A 36 -20.88 -24.94 2.98
CA MET A 36 -20.14 -24.22 1.94
C MET A 36 -21.13 -23.29 1.23
N VAL A 37 -20.93 -21.98 1.36
CA VAL A 37 -21.47 -21.01 0.39
C VAL A 37 -20.29 -20.22 -0.15
N ARG A 38 -19.92 -20.55 -1.38
CA ARG A 38 -18.95 -19.82 -2.21
C ARG A 38 -19.66 -19.55 -3.54
N ALA A 39 -19.96 -18.27 -3.80
CA ALA A 39 -20.36 -17.71 -5.10
C ALA A 39 -20.12 -16.19 -4.97
N VAL A 40 -19.10 -15.56 -5.57
CA VAL A 40 -18.71 -15.39 -6.98
C VAL A 40 -19.69 -14.52 -7.75
N MET A 41 -19.22 -13.36 -8.22
CA MET A 41 -19.67 -12.74 -9.47
C MET A 41 -18.44 -12.30 -10.27
N ALA A 42 -17.83 -13.26 -10.97
CA ALA A 42 -17.04 -12.98 -12.17
C ALA A 42 -17.99 -13.04 -13.37
N ARG A 43 -17.92 -12.02 -14.23
CA ARG A 43 -18.74 -11.85 -15.44
C ARG A 43 -18.48 -12.99 -16.44
N PRO A 44 -19.50 -13.54 -17.14
CA PRO A 44 -19.29 -14.61 -18.12
C PRO A 44 -18.89 -14.05 -19.49
N PRO A 45 -18.07 -14.77 -20.28
CA PRO A 45 -17.88 -14.49 -21.70
C PRO A 45 -18.98 -15.14 -22.55
N HIS A 46 -19.36 -14.44 -23.62
CA HIS A 46 -20.34 -14.87 -24.61
C HIS A 46 -19.68 -15.85 -25.60
N GLU A 47 -20.19 -17.07 -25.74
CA GLU A 47 -19.78 -18.02 -26.78
C GLU A 47 -20.42 -17.68 -28.13
N ALA A 48 -19.67 -17.87 -29.21
CA ALA A 48 -20.14 -17.95 -30.59
C ALA A 48 -19.57 -19.25 -31.21
N PRO A 49 -20.28 -19.89 -32.16
CA PRO A 49 -20.05 -21.30 -32.49
C PRO A 49 -18.87 -21.53 -33.45
N ALA A 50 -18.24 -22.68 -33.30
CA ALA A 50 -17.08 -23.16 -34.04
C ALA A 50 -17.38 -23.55 -35.50
N LYS A 51 -16.42 -23.30 -36.42
CA LYS A 51 -16.04 -24.26 -37.48
C LYS A 51 -14.72 -23.89 -38.21
N GLU A 52 -13.91 -24.94 -38.36
CA GLU A 52 -12.94 -25.26 -39.44
C GLU A 52 -11.58 -24.53 -39.53
N THR A 53 -10.51 -25.29 -39.23
CA THR A 53 -9.09 -25.07 -39.60
C THR A 53 -8.84 -25.73 -40.97
N PRO A 54 -8.04 -25.17 -41.91
CA PRO A 54 -6.59 -25.30 -41.79
C PRO A 54 -5.74 -24.14 -42.34
N ALA A 55 -4.54 -24.00 -41.77
CA ALA A 55 -3.25 -23.79 -42.43
C ALA A 55 -2.41 -22.67 -41.80
N ALA A 56 -1.13 -23.01 -41.62
CA ALA A 56 -0.10 -22.26 -40.94
C ALA A 56 0.01 -20.79 -41.40
N ALA A 57 -0.17 -19.88 -40.45
CA ALA A 57 0.27 -18.50 -40.57
C ALA A 57 1.28 -18.22 -39.45
N THR A 58 2.47 -17.85 -39.91
CA THR A 58 3.63 -17.35 -39.19
C THR A 58 3.28 -16.55 -37.95
N ALA A 59 3.93 -16.90 -36.84
CA ALA A 59 3.89 -16.15 -35.59
C ALA A 59 4.41 -14.72 -35.82
N ALA A 60 3.48 -13.80 -36.07
CA ALA A 60 3.75 -12.38 -35.94
C ALA A 60 3.92 -12.11 -34.45
N THR A 61 5.16 -11.92 -34.02
CA THR A 61 5.49 -11.30 -32.75
C THR A 61 4.77 -9.96 -32.69
N ALA A 62 3.65 -9.92 -31.96
CA ALA A 62 2.99 -8.68 -31.59
C ALA A 62 3.99 -7.91 -30.72
N MET A 63 4.73 -6.99 -31.35
CA MET A 63 5.50 -6.00 -30.65
C MET A 63 4.50 -5.18 -29.84
N MET A 64 4.47 -5.40 -28.52
CA MET A 64 3.85 -4.44 -27.59
C MET A 64 4.56 -3.12 -27.81
N THR A 65 3.93 -2.23 -28.58
CA THR A 65 4.32 -0.84 -28.66
C THR A 65 4.39 -0.32 -27.22
N PRO A 66 5.54 0.18 -26.74
CA PRO A 66 5.59 0.80 -25.43
C PRO A 66 4.55 1.91 -25.42
N ALA A 67 3.69 1.91 -24.39
CA ALA A 67 2.72 2.98 -24.21
C ALA A 67 3.45 4.33 -24.29
N PRO A 68 2.91 5.33 -25.01
CA PRO A 68 3.57 6.61 -25.15
C PRO A 68 3.82 7.20 -23.76
N VAL A 69 5.07 7.60 -23.49
CA VAL A 69 5.44 8.27 -22.25
C VAL A 69 4.56 9.49 -22.12
N THR A 70 3.76 9.56 -21.06
CA THR A 70 2.85 10.69 -20.89
C THR A 70 3.64 11.92 -20.48
N VAL A 71 3.42 13.03 -21.19
CA VAL A 71 4.12 14.30 -20.92
C VAL A 71 3.26 15.11 -19.95
N TYR A 72 3.68 15.16 -18.69
CA TYR A 72 3.03 16.00 -17.67
C TYR A 72 3.51 17.44 -17.78
N ARG A 73 2.57 18.40 -17.78
CA ARG A 73 2.86 19.83 -17.79
C ARG A 73 2.44 20.46 -16.47
N ASP A 74 3.41 20.61 -15.57
CA ASP A 74 3.17 21.20 -14.25
C ASP A 74 2.97 22.71 -14.34
N ASN A 75 1.83 23.18 -13.86
CA ASN A 75 1.59 24.61 -13.68
C ASN A 75 2.38 25.14 -12.46
N TRP A 76 2.28 26.44 -12.17
CA TRP A 76 3.04 27.05 -11.07
C TRP A 76 2.62 26.54 -9.67
N PHE A 77 1.34 26.22 -9.48
CA PHE A 77 0.81 25.62 -8.24
C PHE A 77 1.29 24.17 -8.09
N ASP A 78 1.26 23.38 -9.17
CA ASP A 78 1.77 22.00 -9.17
C ASP A 78 3.25 21.99 -8.75
N LYS A 79 4.07 22.89 -9.32
CA LYS A 79 5.48 23.03 -8.95
C LYS A 79 5.67 23.39 -7.48
N LEU A 80 4.83 24.27 -6.94
CA LEU A 80 4.86 24.63 -5.53
C LEU A 80 4.52 23.43 -4.64
N ALA A 81 3.46 22.69 -4.97
CA ALA A 81 3.04 21.50 -4.23
C ALA A 81 4.09 20.39 -4.27
N ILE A 82 4.67 20.14 -5.45
CA ILE A 82 5.78 19.19 -5.64
C ILE A 82 6.98 19.59 -4.78
N GLY A 83 7.39 20.87 -4.84
CA GLY A 83 8.51 21.37 -4.05
C GLY A 83 8.25 21.31 -2.54
N TYR A 84 7.00 21.48 -2.11
CA TYR A 84 6.62 21.34 -0.70
C TYR A 84 6.68 19.87 -0.23
N LEU A 85 6.12 18.93 -1.00
CA LEU A 85 6.16 17.51 -0.64
C LEU A 85 7.60 16.96 -0.69
N SER A 86 8.38 17.33 -1.71
CA SER A 86 9.79 16.93 -1.84
C SER A 86 10.60 17.39 -0.63
N ARG A 87 10.42 18.64 -0.18
CA ARG A 87 11.08 19.15 1.04
C ARG A 87 10.68 18.39 2.30
N ASN A 88 9.40 18.08 2.48
CA ASN A 88 8.96 17.28 3.64
C ASN A 88 9.59 15.88 3.64
N LEU A 89 9.71 15.23 2.48
CA LEU A 89 10.38 13.92 2.36
C LEU A 89 11.88 14.02 2.65
N GLN A 90 12.54 15.07 2.15
CA GLN A 90 13.96 15.34 2.41
C GLN A 90 14.21 15.61 3.90
N GLU A 91 13.39 16.44 4.55
CA GLU A 91 13.46 16.69 5.99
C GLU A 91 13.20 15.44 6.82
N ALA A 92 12.17 14.65 6.48
CA ALA A 92 11.83 13.44 7.23
C ALA A 92 12.88 12.33 7.08
N SER A 93 13.58 12.27 5.94
CA SER A 93 14.64 11.30 5.68
C SER A 93 16.04 11.77 6.10
N GLY A 94 16.22 13.08 6.31
CA GLY A 94 17.54 13.69 6.50
C GLY A 94 18.40 13.74 5.23
N LEU A 95 17.82 13.42 4.06
CA LEU A 95 18.50 13.40 2.77
C LEU A 95 18.25 14.70 2.01
N LYS A 96 19.20 15.12 1.20
CA LYS A 96 19.07 16.30 0.32
C LYS A 96 19.25 15.89 -1.14
N ASN A 97 18.53 16.55 -2.04
CA ASN A 97 18.81 16.50 -3.47
C ASN A 97 18.83 17.89 -4.09
N GLU A 98 19.53 18.02 -5.22
CA GLU A 98 19.66 19.28 -5.96
C GLU A 98 18.70 19.37 -7.15
N LYS A 99 17.85 18.35 -7.35
CA LYS A 99 16.90 18.31 -8.47
C LYS A 99 15.60 19.02 -8.12
N ASP A 100 15.10 19.78 -9.07
CA ASP A 100 13.84 20.50 -8.96
C ASP A 100 12.65 19.73 -9.57
N GLY A 101 11.45 20.18 -9.22
CA GLY A 101 10.20 19.68 -9.80
C GLY A 101 9.94 18.21 -9.48
N TYR A 102 9.18 17.55 -10.34
CA TYR A 102 8.72 16.17 -10.10
C TYR A 102 9.90 15.18 -10.07
N GLU A 103 10.92 15.41 -10.87
CA GLU A 103 12.16 14.62 -10.84
C GLU A 103 12.87 14.70 -9.48
N GLY A 104 12.86 15.87 -8.83
CA GLY A 104 13.36 16.03 -7.47
C GLY A 104 12.56 15.21 -6.44
N LEU A 105 11.25 15.13 -6.60
CA LEU A 105 10.42 14.27 -5.76
C LEU A 105 10.77 12.79 -5.97
N ILE A 106 10.87 12.35 -7.23
CA ILE A 106 11.24 10.96 -7.56
C ILE A 106 12.63 10.62 -7.01
N ASP A 107 13.61 11.50 -7.18
CA ASP A 107 14.95 11.32 -6.63
C ASP A 107 14.98 11.19 -5.10
N ALA A 108 14.18 12.00 -4.39
CA ALA A 108 14.05 11.88 -2.93
C ALA A 108 13.50 10.51 -2.54
N THR A 109 12.42 10.07 -3.20
CA THR A 109 11.82 8.74 -2.94
C THR A 109 12.76 7.60 -3.29
N LEU A 110 13.54 7.73 -4.37
CA LEU A 110 14.58 6.79 -4.75
C LEU A 110 15.68 6.71 -3.68
N ALA A 111 16.17 7.84 -3.21
CA ALA A 111 17.18 7.87 -2.16
C ALA A 111 16.68 7.20 -0.87
N ILE A 112 15.43 7.47 -0.48
CA ILE A 112 14.77 6.80 0.66
C ILE A 112 14.72 5.27 0.44
N SER A 113 14.32 4.83 -0.76
CA SER A 113 14.21 3.40 -1.08
C SER A 113 15.54 2.64 -1.05
N ARG A 114 16.66 3.34 -1.30
CA ARG A 114 18.01 2.74 -1.29
C ARG A 114 18.57 2.60 0.11
N ILE A 115 18.37 3.62 0.93
CA ILE A 115 19.11 3.80 2.19
C ILE A 115 18.39 3.11 3.34
N PHE A 116 17.05 3.10 3.33
CA PHE A 116 16.25 2.64 4.45
C PHE A 116 15.61 1.27 4.19
N SER A 117 15.39 0.51 5.26
CA SER A 117 14.58 -0.72 5.23
C SER A 117 13.11 -0.42 4.93
N LEU A 118 12.34 -1.41 4.46
CA LEU A 118 10.94 -1.22 4.05
C LEU A 118 10.05 -0.61 5.14
N ASP A 119 10.19 -1.07 6.39
CA ASP A 119 9.44 -0.51 7.52
C ASP A 119 9.78 0.98 7.74
N LYS A 120 11.06 1.32 7.63
CA LYS A 120 11.55 2.69 7.84
C LYS A 120 11.17 3.59 6.67
N GLN A 121 11.16 3.08 5.44
CA GLN A 121 10.63 3.80 4.27
C GLN A 121 9.18 4.21 4.51
N CYS A 122 8.34 3.27 4.97
CA CYS A 122 6.94 3.55 5.25
C CYS A 122 6.77 4.59 6.37
N GLU A 123 7.54 4.49 7.45
CA GLU A 123 7.51 5.44 8.56
C GLU A 123 7.91 6.85 8.11
N ILE A 124 9.02 6.98 7.36
CA ILE A 124 9.52 8.27 6.86
C ILE A 124 8.48 8.95 5.98
N VAL A 125 7.89 8.22 5.03
CA VAL A 125 6.89 8.81 4.14
C VAL A 125 5.62 9.19 4.89
N THR A 126 5.15 8.33 5.81
CA THR A 126 3.96 8.63 6.63
C THR A 126 4.19 9.91 7.44
N HIS A 127 5.34 10.03 8.10
CA HIS A 127 5.72 11.21 8.86
C HIS A 127 5.86 12.47 7.96
N ALA A 128 6.38 12.33 6.74
CA ALA A 128 6.43 13.43 5.77
C ALA A 128 5.02 13.93 5.39
N LEU A 129 4.06 13.01 5.20
CA LEU A 129 2.66 13.35 4.91
C LEU A 129 1.97 14.02 6.12
N GLU A 130 2.25 13.56 7.32
CA GLU A 130 1.75 14.16 8.56
C GLU A 130 2.29 15.58 8.77
N ARG A 131 3.56 15.82 8.46
CA ARG A 131 4.17 17.17 8.51
C ARG A 131 3.64 18.10 7.43
N ALA A 132 3.24 17.54 6.29
CA ALA A 132 2.68 18.32 5.19
C ALA A 132 1.32 18.97 5.53
N LEU A 133 0.61 18.47 6.54
CA LEU A 133 -0.65 19.05 7.02
C LEU A 133 -0.54 19.47 8.50
N PRO A 134 -0.84 20.73 8.84
CA PRO A 134 -0.94 21.16 10.24
C PRO A 134 -1.88 20.27 11.05
N SER A 135 -1.46 19.87 12.26
CA SER A 135 -2.21 18.96 13.14
C SER A 135 -3.64 19.42 13.42
N TYR A 136 -3.86 20.73 13.53
CA TYR A 136 -5.20 21.32 13.69
C TYR A 136 -6.15 20.94 12.53
N ILE A 137 -5.66 20.94 11.29
CA ILE A 137 -6.46 20.58 10.11
C ILE A 137 -6.81 19.10 10.15
N LEU A 138 -5.85 18.23 10.49
CA LEU A 138 -6.09 16.78 10.63
C LEU A 138 -7.17 16.49 11.68
N THR A 139 -7.09 17.14 12.85
CA THR A 139 -8.10 17.01 13.90
C THR A 139 -9.45 17.54 13.45
N LEU A 140 -9.49 18.70 12.78
CA LEU A 140 -10.73 19.29 12.28
C LEU A 140 -11.44 18.37 11.28
N VAL A 141 -10.69 17.80 10.33
CA VAL A 141 -11.24 16.86 9.34
C VAL A 141 -11.83 15.63 10.02
N LYS A 142 -11.12 15.01 10.97
CA LYS A 142 -11.62 13.85 11.72
C LYS A 142 -12.92 14.12 12.47
N VAL A 143 -13.05 15.31 13.07
CA VAL A 143 -14.23 15.70 13.86
C VAL A 143 -15.40 16.06 12.95
N MET A 144 -15.14 16.81 11.87
CA MET A 144 -16.20 17.28 10.96
C MET A 144 -16.69 16.22 9.97
N MET A 145 -15.83 15.25 9.63
CA MET A 145 -16.11 14.24 8.60
C MET A 145 -16.10 12.83 9.21
N PRO A 146 -17.05 12.49 10.12
CA PRO A 146 -17.14 11.15 10.68
C PRO A 146 -17.39 10.10 9.58
N PRO A 147 -17.01 8.83 9.78
CA PRO A 147 -17.20 7.78 8.78
C PRO A 147 -18.66 7.68 8.34
N SER A 148 -18.93 8.09 7.10
CA SER A 148 -20.25 8.12 6.50
C SER A 148 -20.12 8.06 4.98
N ARG A 149 -21.24 7.81 4.28
CA ARG A 149 -21.32 7.91 2.82
C ARG A 149 -20.84 9.27 2.32
N PHE A 150 -21.36 10.34 2.91
CA PHE A 150 -20.99 11.71 2.55
C PHE A 150 -19.49 11.93 2.67
N SER A 151 -18.87 11.46 3.76
CA SER A 151 -17.43 11.58 3.95
C SER A 151 -16.67 10.82 2.87
N ARG A 152 -17.04 9.58 2.54
CA ARG A 152 -16.38 8.81 1.47
C ARG A 152 -16.45 9.51 0.11
N GLU A 153 -17.62 10.01 -0.26
CA GLU A 153 -17.83 10.74 -1.51
C GLU A 153 -17.05 12.07 -1.53
N TYR A 154 -17.01 12.78 -0.40
CA TYR A 154 -16.21 14.00 -0.26
C TYR A 154 -14.71 13.72 -0.40
N PHE A 155 -14.17 12.70 0.28
CA PHE A 155 -12.77 12.33 0.16
C PHE A 155 -12.40 11.94 -1.27
N ALA A 156 -13.26 11.19 -1.96
CA ALA A 156 -13.05 10.83 -3.36
C ALA A 156 -13.01 12.08 -4.26
N ALA A 157 -14.02 12.95 -4.18
CA ALA A 157 -14.09 14.18 -4.96
C ALA A 157 -12.94 15.16 -4.64
N PHE A 158 -12.60 15.31 -3.37
CA PHE A 158 -11.50 16.17 -2.95
C PHE A 158 -10.15 15.67 -3.46
N THR A 159 -9.96 14.34 -3.47
CA THR A 159 -8.72 13.73 -3.96
C THR A 159 -8.50 14.00 -5.44
N THR A 160 -9.55 13.97 -6.27
CA THR A 160 -9.44 14.27 -7.70
C THR A 160 -9.16 15.74 -8.00
N ILE A 161 -9.39 16.64 -7.04
CA ILE A 161 -9.06 18.06 -7.15
C ILE A 161 -7.63 18.32 -6.65
N LEU A 162 -7.25 17.73 -5.53
CA LEU A 162 -6.00 18.05 -4.84
C LEU A 162 -4.78 17.30 -5.35
N PHE A 163 -4.92 16.03 -5.77
CA PHE A 163 -3.77 15.18 -6.10
C PHE A 163 -3.41 15.00 -7.59
N PRO A 164 -4.08 15.60 -8.61
CA PRO A 164 -3.66 15.41 -10.00
C PRO A 164 -2.19 15.74 -10.31
N TRP A 165 -1.61 16.72 -9.62
CA TRP A 165 -0.18 17.07 -9.78
C TRP A 165 0.77 15.93 -9.36
N LEU A 166 0.35 15.10 -8.39
CA LEU A 166 1.18 14.04 -7.79
C LEU A 166 1.04 12.72 -8.55
N VAL A 167 -0.21 12.29 -8.76
CA VAL A 167 -0.52 10.96 -9.31
C VAL A 167 -1.01 10.99 -10.75
N GLY A 168 -1.25 12.15 -11.33
CA GLY A 168 -1.82 12.30 -12.68
C GLY A 168 -3.34 12.51 -12.65
N PRO A 169 -3.98 12.68 -13.83
CA PRO A 169 -5.43 12.91 -13.92
C PRO A 169 -6.25 11.83 -13.21
N CYS A 170 -7.30 12.25 -12.50
CA CYS A 170 -8.15 11.38 -11.69
C CYS A 170 -9.63 11.53 -12.06
N GLU A 171 -10.37 10.44 -12.00
CA GLU A 171 -11.82 10.39 -12.22
C GLU A 171 -12.51 9.78 -11.00
N VAL A 172 -13.74 10.22 -10.71
CA VAL A 172 -14.55 9.63 -9.65
C VAL A 172 -15.46 8.57 -10.25
N MET A 173 -15.37 7.34 -9.72
CA MET A 173 -16.19 6.21 -10.10
C MET A 173 -17.15 5.79 -8.98
N GLU A 174 -18.21 5.09 -9.38
CA GLU A 174 -19.19 4.51 -8.47
C GLU A 174 -18.77 3.10 -8.05
N SER A 175 -18.94 2.77 -6.77
CA SER A 175 -18.93 1.39 -6.30
C SER A 175 -20.16 1.09 -5.45
N GLU A 176 -20.40 -0.20 -5.22
CA GLU A 176 -21.50 -0.66 -4.37
C GLU A 176 -20.96 -0.99 -2.98
N VAL A 177 -21.41 -0.23 -1.98
CA VAL A 177 -21.08 -0.43 -0.57
C VAL A 177 -22.39 -0.71 0.15
N ASP A 178 -22.49 -1.87 0.80
CA ASP A 178 -23.70 -2.31 1.52
C ASP A 178 -24.99 -2.28 0.67
N GLY A 179 -24.88 -2.58 -0.64
CA GLY A 179 -26.01 -2.57 -1.57
C GLY A 179 -26.42 -1.19 -2.09
N LEU A 180 -25.68 -0.13 -1.70
CA LEU A 180 -25.92 1.24 -2.14
C LEU A 180 -24.80 1.69 -3.09
N LYS A 181 -25.19 2.36 -4.17
CA LYS A 181 -24.25 3.01 -5.08
C LYS A 181 -23.74 4.32 -4.49
N GLU A 182 -22.43 4.43 -4.39
CA GLU A 182 -21.74 5.60 -3.84
C GLU A 182 -20.55 5.98 -4.72
N LYS A 183 -20.25 7.28 -4.81
CA LYS A 183 -19.11 7.82 -5.58
C LYS A 183 -17.84 7.86 -4.74
N ASN A 184 -17.36 6.70 -4.31
CA ASN A 184 -16.27 6.54 -3.35
C ASN A 184 -14.96 6.03 -3.95
N VAL A 185 -14.89 5.82 -5.26
CA VAL A 185 -13.68 5.34 -5.94
C VAL A 185 -13.03 6.47 -6.69
N VAL A 186 -11.72 6.66 -6.49
CA VAL A 186 -10.89 7.51 -7.34
C VAL A 186 -10.10 6.62 -8.27
N TYR A 187 -10.35 6.77 -9.56
CA TYR A 187 -9.63 6.07 -10.61
C TYR A 187 -8.57 6.98 -11.21
N ILE A 188 -7.36 6.45 -11.32
CA ILE A 188 -6.21 7.10 -11.92
C ILE A 188 -5.87 6.24 -13.15
N PRO A 189 -6.27 6.64 -14.37
CA PRO A 189 -6.03 5.84 -15.57
C PRO A 189 -4.55 5.61 -15.85
N LYS A 190 -3.70 6.58 -15.47
CA LYS A 190 -2.24 6.50 -15.57
C LYS A 190 -1.60 7.17 -14.36
N CYS A 191 -1.03 6.37 -13.47
CA CYS A 191 -0.38 6.84 -12.27
C CYS A 191 1.02 7.36 -12.58
N ARG A 192 1.21 8.68 -12.50
CA ARG A 192 2.48 9.37 -12.75
C ARG A 192 3.64 8.83 -11.92
N PHE A 193 3.39 8.51 -10.64
CA PHE A 193 4.43 7.98 -9.74
C PHE A 193 4.87 6.57 -10.15
N LEU A 194 3.90 5.71 -10.46
CA LEU A 194 4.17 4.34 -10.90
C LEU A 194 4.85 4.33 -12.28
N GLU A 195 4.43 5.20 -13.20
CA GLU A 195 5.06 5.37 -14.52
C GLU A 195 6.51 5.86 -14.41
N SER A 196 6.77 6.84 -13.54
CA SER A 196 8.11 7.45 -13.40
C SER A 196 9.11 6.50 -12.73
N THR A 197 8.67 5.77 -11.69
CA THR A 197 9.54 4.83 -10.98
C THR A 197 9.63 3.47 -11.68
N ASN A 198 8.57 3.10 -12.39
CA ASN A 198 8.33 1.78 -12.97
C ASN A 198 8.73 0.65 -12.01
N CYS A 199 8.35 0.77 -10.73
CA CYS A 199 8.81 -0.11 -9.66
C CYS A 199 7.66 -0.47 -8.72
N VAL A 200 7.31 -1.76 -8.69
CA VAL A 200 6.28 -2.31 -7.80
C VAL A 200 6.61 -2.00 -6.33
N GLY A 201 7.83 -2.29 -5.90
CA GLY A 201 8.27 -2.09 -4.51
C GLY A 201 8.23 -0.62 -4.06
N MET A 202 8.49 0.34 -4.94
CA MET A 202 8.34 1.75 -4.59
C MET A 202 6.86 2.16 -4.53
N CYS A 203 6.05 1.70 -5.49
CA CYS A 203 4.61 1.96 -5.47
C CYS A 203 3.96 1.43 -4.18
N THR A 204 4.33 0.23 -3.73
CA THR A 204 3.77 -0.37 -2.53
C THR A 204 4.27 0.31 -1.26
N ASN A 205 5.60 0.46 -1.12
CA ASN A 205 6.22 0.89 0.14
C ASN A 205 6.30 2.40 0.35
N LEU A 206 6.26 3.20 -0.72
CA LEU A 206 6.38 4.66 -0.65
C LEU A 206 5.09 5.40 -1.03
N CYS A 207 4.16 4.76 -1.74
CA CYS A 207 2.88 5.36 -2.08
C CYS A 207 1.73 4.67 -1.34
N LYS A 208 1.45 3.41 -1.67
CA LYS A 208 0.25 2.69 -1.19
C LYS A 208 0.20 2.56 0.33
N ILE A 209 1.15 1.86 0.95
CA ILE A 209 1.09 1.55 2.39
C ILE A 209 1.13 2.83 3.23
N PRO A 210 2.05 3.80 2.98
CA PRO A 210 2.09 5.03 3.75
C PRO A 210 0.84 5.89 3.57
N CYS A 211 0.30 6.00 2.34
CA CYS A 211 -0.89 6.79 2.08
C CYS A 211 -2.13 6.17 2.75
N GLN A 212 -2.30 4.85 2.69
CA GLN A 212 -3.39 4.16 3.38
C GLN A 212 -3.32 4.37 4.90
N LYS A 213 -2.12 4.24 5.50
CA LYS A 213 -1.91 4.51 6.94
C LYS A 213 -2.22 5.97 7.27
N PHE A 214 -1.68 6.92 6.51
CA PHE A 214 -1.93 8.34 6.73
C PHE A 214 -3.43 8.69 6.65
N ILE A 215 -4.14 8.25 5.61
CA ILE A 215 -5.57 8.55 5.45
C ILE A 215 -6.39 7.90 6.59
N GLN A 216 -6.05 6.67 6.98
CA GLN A 216 -6.73 5.99 8.09
C GLN A 216 -6.43 6.65 9.44
N ASP A 217 -5.15 6.78 9.79
CA ASP A 217 -4.71 7.15 11.12
C ASP A 217 -4.78 8.66 11.33
N SER A 218 -4.51 9.47 10.30
CA SER A 218 -4.49 10.94 10.37
C SER A 218 -5.79 11.61 9.91
N LEU A 219 -6.52 11.03 8.94
CA LEU A 219 -7.79 11.59 8.44
C LEU A 219 -9.04 10.82 8.90
N GLY A 220 -8.88 9.64 9.51
CA GLY A 220 -10.00 8.84 10.04
C GLY A 220 -10.81 8.10 8.97
N MET A 221 -10.28 7.99 7.74
CA MET A 221 -10.98 7.36 6.62
C MET A 221 -10.25 6.09 6.18
N LYS A 222 -10.97 4.97 6.10
CA LYS A 222 -10.41 3.74 5.51
C LYS A 222 -10.26 3.92 4.01
N VAL A 223 -9.17 3.45 3.45
CA VAL A 223 -8.97 3.44 2.00
C VAL A 223 -8.16 2.22 1.62
N TYR A 224 -8.58 1.57 0.52
CA TYR A 224 -7.81 0.54 -0.13
C TYR A 224 -7.35 1.05 -1.49
N MET A 225 -6.04 1.04 -1.73
CA MET A 225 -5.45 1.42 -3.01
C MET A 225 -5.13 0.18 -3.81
N SER A 226 -5.61 0.06 -5.04
CA SER A 226 -5.38 -1.10 -5.92
C SER A 226 -4.64 -0.65 -7.18
N PRO A 227 -3.30 -0.70 -7.20
CA PRO A 227 -2.52 -0.40 -8.41
C PRO A 227 -2.59 -1.56 -9.41
N ASN A 228 -2.70 -1.24 -10.69
CA ASN A 228 -2.50 -2.18 -11.79
C ASN A 228 -1.14 -1.91 -12.43
N PHE A 229 -0.24 -2.89 -12.32
CA PHE A 229 1.13 -2.77 -12.80
C PHE A 229 1.28 -3.02 -14.31
N GLU A 230 0.26 -3.57 -14.97
CA GLU A 230 0.31 -3.83 -16.42
C GLU A 230 0.03 -2.56 -17.24
N ASP A 231 -1.01 -1.82 -16.87
CA ASP A 231 -1.41 -0.57 -17.54
C ASP A 231 -0.92 0.70 -16.82
N MET A 232 -0.39 0.54 -15.60
CA MET A 232 0.05 1.61 -14.69
C MET A 232 -1.10 2.45 -14.13
N SER A 233 -2.33 1.93 -14.10
CA SER A 233 -3.48 2.59 -13.44
C SER A 233 -3.51 2.33 -11.94
N CYS A 234 -4.33 3.07 -11.20
CA CYS A 234 -4.55 2.84 -9.77
C CYS A 234 -5.96 3.26 -9.34
N GLU A 235 -6.58 2.45 -8.48
CA GLU A 235 -7.85 2.78 -7.84
C GLU A 235 -7.62 3.11 -6.36
N MET A 236 -8.30 4.12 -5.82
CA MET A 236 -8.38 4.39 -4.39
C MET A 236 -9.84 4.27 -3.95
N ILE A 237 -10.14 3.25 -3.14
CA ILE A 237 -11.51 2.91 -2.74
C ILE A 237 -11.72 3.37 -1.30
N PHE A 238 -12.39 4.51 -1.13
CA PHE A 238 -12.69 5.07 0.18
C PHE A 238 -13.79 4.27 0.87
N GLY A 239 -13.59 3.99 2.16
CA GLY A 239 -14.45 3.13 2.98
C GLY A 239 -14.01 1.68 3.07
N GLN A 240 -13.12 1.22 2.18
CA GLN A 240 -12.66 -0.17 2.18
C GLN A 240 -11.39 -0.33 3.02
N GLN A 241 -11.35 -1.37 3.86
CA GLN A 241 -10.14 -1.75 4.59
C GLN A 241 -9.18 -2.49 3.63
N PRO A 242 -7.87 -2.20 3.66
CA PRO A 242 -6.89 -3.03 2.97
C PRO A 242 -7.04 -4.51 3.36
N PRO A 243 -7.04 -5.44 2.39
CA PRO A 243 -7.11 -6.86 2.67
C PRO A 243 -5.86 -7.33 3.42
N GLU A 244 -5.99 -8.35 4.28
CA GLU A 244 -4.84 -8.96 4.97
C GLU A 244 -3.84 -9.55 3.97
N ASP A 245 -4.35 -10.11 2.88
CA ASP A 245 -3.58 -10.78 1.83
C ASP A 245 -3.64 -9.99 0.52
N ASP A 246 -2.88 -8.90 0.46
CA ASP A 246 -2.94 -7.91 -0.62
C ASP A 246 -2.23 -8.38 -1.91
N PRO A 247 -2.94 -8.52 -3.04
CA PRO A 247 -2.34 -8.93 -4.31
C PRO A 247 -1.20 -8.03 -4.80
N ALA A 248 -1.26 -6.73 -4.49
CA ALA A 248 -0.23 -5.79 -4.93
C ALA A 248 1.13 -6.04 -4.24
N LEU A 249 1.11 -6.68 -3.05
CA LEU A 249 2.32 -7.02 -2.29
C LEU A 249 2.96 -8.35 -2.73
N LYS A 250 2.30 -9.11 -3.61
CA LYS A 250 2.80 -10.42 -4.08
C LYS A 250 3.51 -10.35 -5.44
N GLN A 251 3.31 -9.26 -6.18
CA GLN A 251 3.83 -9.19 -7.53
C GLN A 251 5.35 -8.94 -7.50
N PRO A 252 6.15 -9.72 -8.24
CA PRO A 252 7.59 -9.46 -8.32
C PRO A 252 7.82 -8.11 -9.01
N CYS A 253 8.81 -7.35 -8.54
CA CYS A 253 9.20 -6.12 -9.24
C CYS A 253 9.68 -6.44 -10.67
N PHE A 254 9.44 -5.53 -11.62
CA PHE A 254 9.79 -5.70 -13.03
C PHE A 254 11.31 -5.97 -13.20
N GLN A 255 11.69 -7.24 -13.32
CA GLN A 255 13.09 -7.67 -13.31
C GLN A 255 13.95 -6.98 -14.39
N THR A 256 13.35 -6.61 -15.53
CA THR A 256 14.03 -6.04 -16.70
C THR A 256 13.57 -4.62 -17.08
N LYS A 257 12.63 -4.03 -16.35
CA LYS A 257 12.11 -2.67 -16.66
C LYS A 257 12.08 -1.72 -15.47
N CYS A 258 12.47 -2.19 -14.29
CA CYS A 258 12.51 -1.35 -13.10
C CYS A 258 13.61 -0.28 -13.21
N ILE A 259 13.20 0.96 -13.47
CA ILE A 259 14.08 2.12 -13.58
C ILE A 259 14.84 2.31 -12.25
N ALA A 260 14.15 2.14 -11.13
CA ALA A 260 14.74 2.21 -9.80
C ALA A 260 15.83 1.13 -9.54
N LYS A 261 15.70 -0.06 -10.12
CA LYS A 261 16.73 -1.11 -10.04
C LYS A 261 17.87 -0.85 -11.02
N GLN A 262 17.55 -0.49 -12.25
CA GLN A 262 18.51 -0.36 -13.35
C GLN A 262 19.44 0.84 -13.20
N ASN A 263 18.89 2.02 -12.93
CA ASN A 263 19.70 3.24 -12.89
C ASN A 263 20.43 3.39 -11.55
N HIS A 264 20.02 2.60 -10.55
CA HIS A 264 19.98 3.09 -9.20
C HIS A 264 20.15 2.00 -8.11
N GLY A 265 20.16 0.71 -8.46
CA GLY A 265 20.57 -0.37 -7.54
C GLY A 265 19.64 -0.63 -6.34
N VAL A 266 18.38 -0.18 -6.40
CA VAL A 266 17.41 -0.38 -5.32
C VAL A 266 17.08 -1.87 -5.15
N ASN A 267 17.08 -2.36 -3.90
CA ASN A 267 16.56 -3.69 -3.60
C ASN A 267 15.03 -3.65 -3.67
N CYS A 268 14.48 -4.04 -4.82
CA CYS A 268 13.05 -3.95 -5.11
C CYS A 268 12.26 -5.19 -4.64
N SER A 269 12.80 -5.93 -3.69
CA SER A 269 12.11 -7.06 -3.06
C SER A 269 11.07 -6.51 -2.09
N ILE A 270 9.85 -7.06 -2.16
CA ILE A 270 8.74 -6.75 -1.25
C ILE A 270 8.97 -7.49 0.07
#